data_AF-A0A3A0CJ03-F1
#
_entry.id   AF-A0A3A0CJ03-F1
#
_cell.length_a   1.000
_cell.length_b   1.000
_cell.length_c   1.000
_cell.angle_alpha   90.00
_cell.angle_beta   90.00
_cell.angle_gamma   90.00
#
_symmetry.space_group_name_H-M   'P 1'
#
loop_
_entity.id
_entity.type
_entity.pdbx_description
1 polymer ?
#
loop_
_entity_poly.entity_id
_entity_poly.type
_entity_poly.pdbx_seq_one_letter_code
_entity_poly.pdbx_strand_id
1 'polypeptide(L)'
;MRLLLLVSLALLLACCTKPDPPARANDRQLRERAKEAEANLTRMREAALKYYARNKAAPEMLDDLTGYGGGPADIKPGEFYSELSYTFFRLKFDDKGQLADGKFRATPMQSADAPVVMLDARTAEFEYTPKDAPEQAANAPAGPQGVELK
;
A
#
# COMPACT_ATOMS: atom_id res chain seq x y z
N MET A 1 38.05 -11.85 -53.33
CA MET A 1 38.30 -12.09 -51.88
C MET A 1 38.14 -10.77 -51.13
N ARG A 2 37.03 -10.57 -50.41
CA ARG A 2 36.82 -9.59 -49.32
C ARG A 2 35.32 -9.57 -48.97
N LEU A 3 34.88 -10.52 -48.14
CA LEU A 3 33.56 -10.45 -47.49
C LEU A 3 33.59 -11.32 -46.23
N LEU A 4 34.37 -10.91 -45.23
CA LEU A 4 34.40 -11.54 -43.91
C LEU A 4 34.70 -10.44 -42.90
N LEU A 5 33.66 -9.73 -42.47
CA LEU A 5 33.69 -8.87 -41.30
C LEU A 5 32.25 -8.60 -40.88
N LEU A 6 31.98 -8.80 -39.58
CA LEU A 6 30.84 -8.26 -38.83
C LEU A 6 29.53 -9.08 -38.80
N VAL A 7 29.58 -10.40 -38.59
CA VAL A 7 28.39 -11.14 -38.09
C VAL A 7 28.81 -12.14 -37.00
N SER A 8 29.42 -11.68 -35.90
CA SER A 8 29.74 -12.58 -34.77
C SER A 8 29.74 -11.91 -33.39
N LEU A 9 29.14 -10.73 -33.22
CA LEU A 9 29.11 -10.05 -31.92
C LEU A 9 27.73 -9.51 -31.52
N ALA A 10 26.66 -10.26 -31.84
CA ALA A 10 25.30 -9.92 -31.40
C ALA A 10 24.52 -11.11 -30.81
N LEU A 11 25.17 -12.26 -30.56
CA LEU A 11 24.47 -13.48 -30.10
C LEU A 11 24.88 -13.97 -28.69
N LEU A 12 25.49 -13.11 -27.86
CA LEU A 12 25.98 -13.51 -26.52
C LEU A 12 25.37 -12.72 -25.35
N LEU A 13 24.32 -11.93 -25.57
CA LEU A 13 23.64 -11.16 -24.51
C LEU A 13 22.15 -11.50 -24.32
N ALA A 14 21.65 -12.52 -25.01
CA ALA A 14 20.33 -13.10 -24.74
C ALA A 14 20.51 -14.45 -24.02
N CYS A 15 19.71 -14.68 -22.98
CA CYS A 15 19.57 -15.94 -22.23
C CYS A 15 20.48 -16.15 -21.00
N CYS A 16 20.45 -15.20 -20.06
CA CYS A 16 20.70 -15.49 -18.64
C CYS A 16 19.54 -15.01 -17.74
N THR A 17 18.31 -14.99 -18.23
CA THR A 17 17.12 -14.88 -17.38
C THR A 17 16.61 -16.30 -17.11
N LYS A 18 17.17 -16.96 -16.09
CA LYS A 18 16.47 -18.12 -15.51
C LYS A 18 15.09 -17.64 -15.09
N PRO A 19 14.00 -18.32 -15.48
CA PRO A 19 12.68 -17.98 -14.97
C PRO A 19 12.73 -18.01 -13.45
N ASP A 20 12.25 -16.94 -12.81
CA ASP A 20 12.19 -16.87 -11.36
C ASP A 20 11.40 -18.08 -10.83
N PRO A 21 11.81 -18.67 -9.70
CA PRO A 21 11.03 -19.73 -9.07
C PRO A 21 9.60 -19.21 -8.81
N PRO A 22 8.58 -20.07 -8.95
CA PRO A 22 7.17 -19.67 -9.04
C PRO A 22 6.70 -18.82 -7.85
N ALA A 23 7.22 -19.06 -6.64
CA ALA A 23 6.93 -18.24 -5.47
C ALA A 23 7.39 -16.77 -5.62
N ARG A 24 8.57 -16.53 -6.20
CA ARG A 24 9.10 -15.18 -6.44
C ARG A 24 8.40 -14.47 -7.61
N ALA A 25 7.98 -15.23 -8.62
CA ALA A 25 7.20 -14.70 -9.73
C ALA A 25 5.83 -14.17 -9.25
N ASN A 26 5.19 -14.90 -8.33
CA ASN A 26 3.91 -14.51 -7.75
C ASN A 26 4.02 -13.24 -6.89
N ASP A 27 5.04 -13.16 -6.03
CA ASP A 27 5.30 -11.97 -5.19
C ASP A 27 5.59 -10.72 -6.04
N ARG A 28 6.35 -10.88 -7.12
CA ARG A 28 6.63 -9.78 -8.05
C ARG A 28 5.36 -9.29 -8.73
N GLN A 29 4.51 -10.20 -9.19
CA GLN A 29 3.25 -9.86 -9.84
C GLN A 29 2.28 -9.16 -8.87
N LEU A 30 2.22 -9.60 -7.62
CA LEU A 30 1.43 -8.93 -6.58
C LEU A 30 1.91 -7.50 -6.31
N ARG A 31 3.22 -7.29 -6.23
CA ARG A 31 3.81 -5.95 -6.05
C ARG A 31 3.54 -5.02 -7.24
N GLU A 32 3.66 -5.52 -8.46
CA GLU A 32 3.33 -4.72 -9.65
C GLU A 32 1.86 -4.28 -9.63
N ARG A 33 0.93 -5.17 -9.25
CA ARG A 33 -0.49 -4.84 -9.09
C ARG A 33 -0.77 -3.90 -7.91
N ALA A 34 0.10 -3.88 -6.90
CA ALA A 34 -0.01 -3.03 -5.72
C ALA A 34 0.59 -1.62 -5.89
N LYS A 35 1.40 -1.39 -6.93
CA LYS A 35 2.19 -0.16 -7.11
C LYS A 35 1.39 1.14 -7.01
N GLU A 36 0.17 1.16 -7.53
CA GLU A 36 -0.71 2.33 -7.44
C GLU A 36 -1.22 2.55 -6.01
N ALA A 37 -1.58 1.47 -5.32
CA ALA A 37 -1.93 1.55 -3.91
C ALA A 37 -0.75 2.02 -3.05
N GLU A 38 0.47 1.53 -3.29
CA GLU A 38 1.67 2.01 -2.57
C GLU A 38 1.87 3.52 -2.72
N ALA A 39 1.75 4.04 -3.96
CA ALA A 39 1.89 5.47 -4.23
C ALA A 39 0.79 6.29 -3.53
N ASN A 40 -0.47 5.83 -3.59
CA ASN A 40 -1.59 6.52 -2.96
C ASN A 40 -1.49 6.48 -1.42
N LEU A 41 -1.13 5.34 -0.83
CA LEU A 41 -0.93 5.21 0.63
C LEU A 41 0.22 6.09 1.12
N THR A 42 1.31 6.20 0.34
CA THR A 42 2.42 7.12 0.65
C THR A 42 1.94 8.57 0.68
N ARG A 43 1.16 9.00 -0.31
CA ARG A 43 0.57 10.35 -0.33
C ARG A 43 -0.34 10.61 0.86
N MET A 44 -1.20 9.65 1.21
CA MET A 44 -2.07 9.74 2.38
C MET A 44 -1.27 9.91 3.67
N ARG A 45 -0.17 9.15 3.82
CA ARG A 45 0.73 9.27 4.97
C ARG A 45 1.36 10.66 5.06
N GLU A 46 1.85 11.19 3.94
CA GLU A 46 2.39 12.56 3.88
C GLU A 46 1.35 13.63 4.17
N ALA A 47 0.13 13.46 3.63
CA ALA A 47 -0.98 14.36 3.88
C ALA A 47 -1.40 14.34 5.36
N ALA A 48 -1.40 13.18 6.02
CA ALA A 48 -1.69 13.06 7.45
C ALA A 48 -0.67 13.82 8.31
N LEU A 49 0.62 13.79 7.95
CA LEU A 49 1.66 14.59 8.61
C LEU A 49 1.40 16.09 8.46
N LYS A 50 1.01 16.55 7.25
CA LYS A 50 0.67 17.96 6.99
C LYS A 50 -0.62 18.38 7.73
N TYR A 51 -1.63 17.52 7.75
CA TYR A 51 -2.86 17.71 8.50
C TYR A 51 -2.56 17.92 9.98
N TYR A 52 -1.79 17.02 10.60
CA TYR A 52 -1.41 17.13 12.00
C TYR A 52 -0.60 18.40 12.27
N ALA A 53 0.35 18.75 11.40
CA ALA A 53 1.14 19.96 11.57
C ALA A 53 0.26 21.22 11.69
N ARG A 54 -0.86 21.27 10.98
CA ARG A 54 -1.83 22.37 11.00
C ARG A 54 -2.84 22.27 12.14
N ASN A 55 -3.40 21.10 12.37
CA ASN A 55 -4.58 20.92 13.23
C ASN A 55 -4.24 20.42 14.64
N LYS A 56 -3.02 19.91 14.86
CA LYS A 56 -2.58 19.28 16.12
C LYS A 56 -3.47 18.12 16.59
N ALA A 57 -4.12 17.47 15.63
CA ALA A 57 -4.98 16.31 15.84
C ALA A 57 -4.75 15.31 14.69
N ALA A 58 -4.96 14.01 14.95
CA ALA A 58 -4.95 13.00 13.91
C ALA A 58 -6.17 13.19 12.99
N PRO A 59 -6.06 12.92 11.68
CA PRO A 59 -7.24 12.83 10.83
C PRO A 59 -8.08 11.62 11.24
N GLU A 60 -9.40 11.73 11.13
CA GLU A 60 -10.35 10.69 11.48
C GLU A 60 -10.85 9.93 10.25
N MET A 61 -10.95 10.62 9.11
CA MET A 61 -11.39 10.04 7.85
C MET A 61 -10.58 10.55 6.65
N LEU A 62 -10.73 9.88 5.50
CA LEU A 62 -9.99 10.22 4.28
C LEU A 62 -10.24 11.67 3.82
N ASP A 63 -11.47 12.16 3.98
CA ASP A 63 -11.86 13.51 3.57
C ASP A 63 -11.12 14.61 4.35
N ASP A 64 -10.63 14.33 5.56
CA ASP A 64 -9.84 15.28 6.34
C ASP A 64 -8.51 15.61 5.66
N LEU A 65 -8.03 14.72 4.79
CA LEU A 65 -6.80 14.92 4.02
C LEU A 65 -7.02 15.80 2.78
N THR A 66 -8.27 16.22 2.51
CA THR A 66 -8.59 17.16 1.44
C THR A 66 -7.87 18.48 1.66
N GLY A 67 -7.19 18.97 0.64
CA GLY A 67 -6.34 20.17 0.74
C GLY A 67 -4.93 19.90 1.27
N TYR A 68 -4.61 18.66 1.63
CA TYR A 68 -3.26 18.24 2.06
C TYR A 68 -2.56 17.29 1.07
N GLY A 69 -3.21 16.96 -0.05
CA GLY A 69 -2.65 16.15 -1.14
C GLY A 69 -2.80 14.64 -0.93
N GLY A 70 -3.80 14.22 -0.16
CA GLY A 70 -4.09 12.80 0.10
C GLY A 70 -5.58 12.52 0.33
N GLY A 71 -6.46 13.45 -0.04
CA GLY A 71 -7.90 13.24 -0.01
C GLY A 71 -8.40 12.44 -1.22
N PRO A 72 -9.70 12.14 -1.32
CA PRO A 72 -10.26 11.31 -2.39
C PRO A 72 -9.89 11.80 -3.80
N ALA A 73 -9.92 13.11 -4.03
CA ALA A 73 -9.60 13.72 -5.32
C ALA A 73 -8.11 13.65 -5.70
N ASP A 74 -7.21 13.45 -4.74
CA ASP A 74 -5.76 13.37 -4.96
C ASP A 74 -5.29 11.91 -5.17
N ILE A 75 -6.15 10.95 -4.85
CA ILE A 75 -5.91 9.53 -5.03
C ILE A 75 -6.13 9.19 -6.49
N LYS A 76 -5.21 8.43 -7.08
CA LYS A 76 -5.35 7.97 -8.45
C LYS A 76 -6.16 6.67 -8.47
N PRO A 77 -7.41 6.66 -8.97
CA PRO A 77 -8.12 5.42 -9.20
C PRO A 77 -7.48 4.67 -10.37
N GLY A 78 -7.58 3.35 -10.37
CA GLY A 78 -7.04 2.54 -11.44
C GLY A 78 -7.69 1.17 -11.56
N GLU A 79 -6.97 0.24 -12.17
CA GLU A 79 -7.48 -1.09 -12.52
C GLU A 79 -7.90 -1.91 -11.30
N PHE A 80 -7.18 -1.74 -10.18
CA PHE A 80 -7.33 -2.59 -9.00
C PHE A 80 -7.98 -1.89 -7.80
N TYR A 81 -7.88 -0.56 -7.71
CA TYR A 81 -8.32 0.22 -6.55
C TYR A 81 -9.14 1.43 -6.99
N SER A 82 -10.15 1.78 -6.19
CA SER A 82 -11.00 2.95 -6.34
C SER A 82 -10.75 3.95 -5.21
N GLU A 83 -11.31 5.15 -5.27
CA GLU A 83 -11.21 6.13 -4.18
C GLU A 83 -11.75 5.58 -2.84
N LEU A 84 -12.78 4.72 -2.89
CA LEU A 84 -13.36 4.05 -1.71
C LEU A 84 -12.51 2.91 -1.16
N SER A 85 -11.44 2.52 -1.87
CA SER A 85 -10.54 1.45 -1.44
C SER A 85 -9.69 1.81 -0.23
N TYR A 86 -9.60 3.10 0.12
CA TYR A 86 -8.60 3.61 1.04
C TYR A 86 -9.20 3.97 2.40
N THR A 87 -8.53 3.52 3.46
CA THR A 87 -8.89 3.81 4.84
C THR A 87 -7.63 3.80 5.71
N PHE A 88 -7.72 4.33 6.93
CA PHE A 88 -6.65 4.19 7.92
C PHE A 88 -7.24 3.84 9.28
N PHE A 89 -6.40 3.26 10.13
CA PHE A 89 -6.83 2.75 11.44
C PHE A 89 -5.86 3.22 12.51
N ARG A 90 -6.43 3.80 13.57
CA ARG A 90 -5.72 4.09 14.84
C ARG A 90 -4.45 4.92 14.63
N LEU A 91 -4.47 5.90 13.73
CA LEU A 91 -3.35 6.80 13.53
C LEU A 91 -3.09 7.57 14.83
N LYS A 92 -1.89 7.42 15.40
CA LYS A 92 -1.45 8.18 16.56
C LYS A 92 -0.21 8.97 16.22
N PHE A 93 -0.14 10.17 16.77
CA PHE A 93 1.03 11.03 16.69
C PHE A 93 1.69 11.09 18.06
N ASP A 94 3.01 11.13 18.09
CA ASP A 94 3.75 11.43 19.31
C ASP A 94 3.79 12.95 19.59
N ASP A 95 4.40 13.32 20.73
CA ASP A 95 4.55 14.72 21.14
C ASP A 95 5.42 15.55 20.17
N LYS A 96 6.15 14.88 19.26
CA LYS A 96 6.97 15.52 18.22
C LYS A 96 6.21 15.66 16.89
N GLY A 97 4.95 15.23 16.84
CA GLY A 97 4.11 15.24 15.66
C GLY A 97 4.53 14.23 14.60
N GLN A 98 5.21 13.16 14.99
CA GLN A 98 5.53 12.03 14.13
C GLN A 98 4.45 10.95 14.24
N LEU A 99 4.22 10.22 13.16
CA LEU A 99 3.35 9.03 13.19
C LEU A 99 4.02 7.95 14.06
N ALA A 100 3.36 7.62 15.17
CA ALA A 100 3.87 6.70 16.17
C ALA A 100 3.22 5.31 16.10
N ASP A 101 1.98 5.23 15.61
CA ASP A 101 1.19 4.01 15.52
C ASP A 101 0.09 4.17 14.44
N GLY A 102 -0.43 3.04 13.98
CA GLY A 102 -1.53 2.95 13.02
C GLY A 102 -1.11 2.44 11.65
N LYS A 103 -2.11 2.17 10.81
CA LYS A 103 -1.91 1.66 9.44
C LYS A 103 -2.78 2.41 8.45
N PHE A 104 -2.27 2.60 7.24
CA PHE A 104 -3.08 2.96 6.07
C PHE A 104 -3.34 1.68 5.26
N ARG A 105 -4.55 1.50 4.74
CA ARG A 105 -4.98 0.29 4.04
C ARG A 105 -5.62 0.64 2.71
N ALA A 106 -5.25 -0.11 1.68
CA ALA A 106 -5.93 -0.14 0.39
C ALA A 106 -6.53 -1.54 0.18
N THR A 107 -7.86 -1.60 0.05
CA THR A 107 -8.60 -2.83 -0.27
C THR A 107 -8.96 -2.83 -1.76
N PRO A 108 -8.54 -3.85 -2.52
CA PRO A 108 -8.82 -3.91 -3.95
C PRO A 108 -10.32 -4.04 -4.22
N MET A 109 -10.77 -3.58 -5.38
CA MET A 109 -12.16 -3.74 -5.81
C MET A 109 -12.58 -5.21 -5.83
N GLN A 110 -13.86 -5.49 -5.59
CA GLN A 110 -14.37 -6.87 -5.54
C GLN A 110 -14.17 -7.63 -6.87
N SER A 111 -14.12 -6.94 -8.00
CA SER A 111 -13.82 -7.52 -9.32
C SER A 111 -12.31 -7.66 -9.62
N ALA A 112 -11.43 -7.07 -8.80
CA ALA A 112 -9.99 -7.02 -9.07
C ALA A 112 -9.22 -8.19 -8.41
N ASP A 113 -8.22 -8.69 -9.13
CA ASP A 113 -7.26 -9.71 -8.67
C ASP A 113 -5.96 -9.02 -8.20
N ALA A 114 -6.03 -8.34 -7.06
CA ALA A 114 -4.92 -7.63 -6.44
C ALA A 114 -4.91 -7.92 -4.92
N PRO A 115 -3.77 -7.72 -4.22
CA PRO A 115 -3.72 -7.89 -2.77
C PRO A 115 -4.39 -6.73 -2.03
N VAL A 116 -4.73 -6.95 -0.77
CA VAL A 116 -4.86 -5.87 0.21
C VAL A 116 -3.45 -5.35 0.52
N VAL A 117 -3.27 -4.03 0.48
CA VAL A 117 -2.00 -3.37 0.78
C VAL A 117 -2.14 -2.61 2.08
N MET A 118 -1.21 -2.81 3.01
CA MET A 118 -1.11 -2.05 4.24
C MET A 118 0.22 -1.30 4.27
N LEU A 119 0.19 -0.04 4.68
CA LEU A 119 1.35 0.79 4.95
C LEU A 119 1.41 1.06 6.45
N ASP A 120 2.50 0.67 7.10
CA ASP A 120 2.74 1.02 8.49
C ASP A 120 3.00 2.53 8.62
N ALA A 121 2.26 3.19 9.51
CA ALA A 121 2.34 4.63 9.65
C ALA A 121 3.70 5.08 10.19
N ARG A 122 4.33 4.29 11.05
CA ARG A 122 5.60 4.61 11.70
C ARG A 122 6.79 4.27 10.82
N THR A 123 6.88 3.03 10.32
CA THR A 123 8.06 2.55 9.59
C THR A 123 8.01 2.86 8.09
N ALA A 124 6.83 3.18 7.56
CA ALA A 124 6.58 3.33 6.12
C ALA A 124 6.87 2.04 5.31
N GLU A 125 6.82 0.89 5.96
CA GLU A 125 6.96 -0.41 5.31
C GLU A 125 5.61 -0.92 4.80
N PHE A 126 5.64 -1.63 3.68
CA PHE A 126 4.45 -2.21 3.05
C PHE A 126 4.29 -3.70 3.41
N GLU A 127 3.06 -4.06 3.73
CA GLU A 127 2.61 -5.44 3.89
C GLU A 127 1.53 -5.75 2.85
N TYR A 128 1.56 -6.95 2.29
CA TYR A 128 0.61 -7.40 1.27
C TYR A 128 -0.10 -8.65 1.76
N THR A 129 -1.42 -8.65 1.70
CA THR A 129 -2.26 -9.79 2.08
C THR A 129 -3.12 -10.20 0.89
N PRO A 130 -3.23 -11.49 0.55
CA PRO A 130 -4.17 -11.92 -0.48
C PRO A 130 -5.59 -11.43 -0.15
N LYS A 131 -6.33 -11.00 -1.17
CA LYS A 131 -7.69 -10.48 -1.00
C LYS A 131 -8.63 -11.43 -0.27
N ASP A 132 -8.51 -12.73 -0.54
CA ASP A 132 -9.35 -13.78 0.05
C ASP A 132 -8.72 -14.42 1.29
N ALA A 133 -7.61 -13.87 1.80
CA ALA A 133 -7.07 -14.36 3.06
C ALA A 133 -8.09 -14.05 4.18
N PRO A 134 -8.33 -15.00 5.11
CA PRO A 134 -9.17 -14.73 6.26
C PRO A 134 -8.62 -13.50 6.98
N GLU A 135 -9.47 -12.50 7.23
CA GLU A 135 -9.09 -11.32 8.02
C GLU A 135 -8.48 -11.82 9.33
N GLN A 136 -7.17 -11.62 9.50
CA GLN A 136 -6.54 -11.91 10.78
C GLN A 136 -7.22 -11.01 11.79
N ALA A 137 -7.79 -11.60 12.84
CA ALA A 137 -8.41 -10.89 13.97
C ALA A 137 -7.40 -10.04 14.79
N ALA A 138 -6.26 -9.68 14.23
CA ALA A 138 -5.29 -8.77 14.79
C ALA A 138 -5.68 -7.32 14.45
N ASN A 139 -6.81 -6.88 15.01
CA ASN A 139 -7.20 -5.48 15.30
C ASN A 139 -8.72 -5.33 15.55
N ALA A 140 -9.39 -6.37 16.07
CA ALA A 140 -10.66 -6.13 16.73
C ALA A 140 -10.45 -5.02 17.78
N PRO A 141 -11.33 -4.00 17.89
CA PRO A 141 -11.34 -3.17 19.08
C PRO A 141 -11.48 -4.12 20.26
N ALA A 142 -10.62 -3.98 21.27
CA ALA A 142 -10.96 -4.48 22.60
C ALA A 142 -12.17 -3.64 23.05
N GLY A 143 -13.36 -4.02 22.60
CA GLY A 143 -14.60 -3.55 23.18
C GLY A 143 -14.59 -3.89 24.66
N PRO A 144 -15.25 -3.10 25.51
CA PRO A 144 -15.31 -3.43 26.93
C PRO A 144 -15.88 -4.84 27.05
N GLN A 145 -15.17 -5.71 27.77
CA GLN A 145 -15.70 -6.99 28.21
C GLN A 145 -17.03 -6.67 28.91
N GLY A 146 -18.13 -6.98 28.23
CA GLY A 146 -19.46 -6.84 28.78
C GLY A 146 -19.51 -7.64 30.05
N VAL A 147 -19.63 -6.94 31.18
CA VAL A 147 -19.82 -7.58 32.47
C VAL A 147 -21.18 -8.27 32.40
N GLU A 148 -21.18 -9.59 32.49
CA GLU A 148 -22.39 -10.38 32.68
C GLU A 148 -22.99 -9.94 34.02
N LEU A 149 -24.08 -9.17 33.98
CA LEU A 149 -24.89 -8.91 35.16
C LEU A 149 -25.71 -10.19 35.44
N LYS A 150 -25.41 -10.85 36.55
CA LYS A 150 -26.32 -11.79 37.23
C LYS A 150 -27.18 -11.02 38.23
#